data_AF-A0A2S6R3H8-F1
#
_entry.id   AF-A0A2S6R3H8-F1
#
_cell.length_a   1.000
_cell.length_b   1.000
_cell.length_c   1.000
_cell.angle_alpha   90.00
_cell.angle_beta   90.00
_cell.angle_gamma   90.00
#
_symmetry.space_group_name_H-M   'P 1'
#
loop_
_entity.id
_entity.type
_entity.pdbx_description
1 polymer ?
#
loop_
_entity_poly.entity_id
_entity_poly.type
_entity_poly.pdbx_seq_one_letter_code
_entity_poly.pdbx_strand_id
1 'polypeptide(L)'
;MPAAIPFRRDLDFAYGVCATLSPLIRRVIANNPGPFTFHGTGTYIIGRGEVAVIDAGPDLGSHVDALLSALQGETVSHLLVTHTHRDHSPATRYLKEACGAKSYGFGPHGRGESGDDVEEGADNDFTPDVTLRDGDIIKGAGWTLE
;
A
#
# COMPACT_ATOMS: atom_id res chain seq x y z
N MET A 1 -12.86 -25.84 -20.86
CA MET A 1 -13.37 -25.43 -19.55
C MET A 1 -12.34 -24.47 -18.96
N PRO A 2 -12.67 -23.21 -18.66
CA PRO A 2 -11.75 -22.35 -17.91
C PRO A 2 -11.48 -23.00 -16.55
N ALA A 3 -10.23 -22.93 -16.08
CA ALA A 3 -9.87 -23.43 -14.77
C ALA A 3 -10.67 -22.68 -13.69
N ALA A 4 -11.27 -23.40 -12.75
CA ALA A 4 -11.92 -22.76 -11.61
C ALA A 4 -10.85 -22.08 -10.75
N ILE A 5 -10.96 -20.77 -10.54
CA ILE A 5 -10.08 -20.03 -9.63
C ILE A 5 -10.53 -20.41 -8.21
N PRO A 6 -9.70 -21.10 -7.42
CA PRO A 6 -10.11 -21.54 -6.09
C PRO A 6 -10.23 -20.34 -5.15
N PHE A 7 -11.32 -20.29 -4.37
CA PHE A 7 -11.46 -19.31 -3.29
C PHE A 7 -10.59 -19.71 -2.11
N ARG A 8 -9.42 -19.08 -1.97
CA ARG A 8 -8.41 -19.35 -0.94
C ARG A 8 -8.59 -18.40 0.23
N ARG A 9 -8.86 -18.94 1.42
CA ARG A 9 -8.94 -18.15 2.67
C ARG A 9 -7.66 -18.24 3.50
N ASP A 10 -6.90 -19.31 3.33
CA ASP A 10 -5.67 -19.52 4.07
C ASP A 10 -4.55 -18.65 3.50
N LEU A 11 -3.97 -17.84 4.38
CA LEU A 11 -2.84 -16.97 4.09
C LEU A 11 -1.73 -17.29 5.09
N ASP A 12 -0.57 -17.70 4.58
CA ASP A 12 0.62 -17.89 5.41
C ASP A 12 1.38 -16.56 5.52
N PHE A 13 1.52 -16.05 6.74
CA PHE A 13 2.22 -14.81 7.05
C PHE A 13 2.49 -14.66 8.56
N ALA A 14 3.37 -13.72 8.89
CA ALA A 14 3.48 -13.16 10.22
C ALA A 14 3.39 -11.63 10.12
N TYR A 15 2.70 -11.00 11.07
CA TYR A 15 2.56 -9.54 11.10
C TYR A 15 3.91 -8.85 11.13
N GLY A 16 4.07 -7.78 10.34
CA GLY A 16 5.32 -7.03 10.23
C GLY A 16 6.49 -7.80 9.60
N VAL A 17 6.29 -9.05 9.13
CA VAL A 17 7.33 -9.82 8.46
C VAL A 17 7.19 -9.71 6.95
N CYS A 18 8.27 -9.32 6.28
CA CYS A 18 8.32 -9.20 4.83
C CYS A 18 8.44 -10.58 4.17
N ALA A 19 7.39 -10.99 3.45
CA ALA A 19 7.35 -12.21 2.68
C ALA A 19 7.61 -11.93 1.20
N THR A 20 8.46 -12.74 0.54
CA THR A 20 8.63 -12.69 -0.92
C THR A 20 7.55 -13.52 -1.60
N LEU A 21 6.71 -12.90 -2.43
CA LEU A 21 5.61 -13.55 -3.13
C LEU A 21 5.99 -13.93 -4.57
N SER A 22 6.85 -13.13 -5.19
CA SER A 22 7.40 -13.35 -6.52
C SER A 22 8.78 -12.68 -6.62
N PRO A 23 9.53 -12.86 -7.72
CA PRO A 23 10.83 -12.20 -7.89
C PRO A 23 10.78 -10.67 -7.69
N LEU A 24 9.65 -10.03 -8.05
CA LEU A 24 9.47 -8.57 -7.98
C LEU A 24 8.52 -8.11 -6.87
N ILE A 25 7.81 -9.02 -6.19
CA ILE A 25 6.76 -8.62 -5.24
C ILE A 25 7.08 -9.18 -3.86
N ARG A 26 7.13 -8.29 -2.89
CA ARG A 26 7.09 -8.62 -1.47
C ARG A 26 5.84 -8.06 -0.82
N ARG A 27 5.48 -8.60 0.34
CA ARG A 27 4.35 -8.14 1.14
C ARG A 27 4.70 -8.08 2.62
N VAL A 28 4.20 -7.06 3.30
CA VAL A 28 4.14 -6.94 4.76
C VAL A 28 2.67 -6.79 5.15
N ILE A 29 2.22 -7.50 6.18
CA ILE A 29 0.83 -7.40 6.67
C ILE A 29 0.82 -6.63 7.98
N ALA A 30 0.00 -5.58 8.02
CA ALA A 30 -0.24 -4.76 9.20
C ALA A 30 -1.07 -5.55 10.23
N ASN A 31 -0.79 -5.36 11.52
CA ASN A 31 -1.55 -6.00 12.60
C ASN A 31 -2.83 -5.22 12.93
N ASN A 32 -3.71 -5.08 11.94
CA ASN A 32 -5.01 -4.42 12.03
C ASN A 32 -6.16 -5.32 11.53
N PRO A 33 -6.30 -6.58 11.99
CA PRO A 33 -7.35 -7.47 11.52
C PRO A 33 -8.75 -6.95 11.88
N GLY A 34 -9.72 -7.18 11.00
CA GLY A 34 -11.08 -6.67 11.13
C GLY A 34 -12.01 -7.15 10.01
N PRO A 35 -13.32 -6.82 10.09
CA PRO A 35 -14.31 -7.25 9.09
C PRO A 35 -13.97 -6.82 7.65
N PHE A 36 -13.27 -5.70 7.50
CA PHE A 36 -12.94 -5.09 6.21
C PHE A 36 -11.47 -5.27 5.80
N THR A 37 -10.57 -5.44 6.77
CA THR A 37 -9.15 -5.72 6.53
C THR A 37 -8.83 -7.23 6.53
N PHE A 38 -9.80 -8.08 6.90
CA PHE A 38 -9.65 -9.52 7.09
C PHE A 38 -8.53 -9.86 8.08
N HIS A 39 -7.39 -10.29 7.58
CA HIS A 39 -6.20 -10.54 8.38
C HIS A 39 -5.41 -9.27 8.70
N GLY A 40 -5.65 -8.17 8.00
CA GLY A 40 -4.91 -6.91 8.09
C GLY A 40 -4.53 -6.39 6.71
N THR A 41 -4.18 -5.10 6.62
CA THR A 41 -3.78 -4.47 5.36
C THR A 41 -2.54 -5.15 4.80
N GLY A 42 -2.58 -5.55 3.52
CA GLY A 42 -1.41 -5.99 2.79
C GLY A 42 -0.71 -4.81 2.12
N THR A 43 0.46 -4.43 2.61
CA THR A 43 1.35 -3.47 1.95
C THR A 43 2.30 -4.23 1.02
N TYR A 44 2.42 -3.79 -0.22
CA TYR A 44 3.25 -4.47 -1.23
C TYR A 44 4.48 -3.65 -1.60
N ILE A 45 5.61 -4.31 -1.78
CA ILE A 45 6.87 -3.69 -2.25
C ILE A 45 7.19 -4.29 -3.62
N ILE A 46 7.32 -3.41 -4.62
CA ILE A 46 7.52 -3.77 -6.03
C ILE A 46 8.94 -3.43 -6.45
N GLY A 47 9.65 -4.40 -7.02
CA GLY A 47 11.01 -4.25 -7.51
C GLY A 47 12.10 -4.62 -6.48
N ARG A 48 13.34 -4.33 -6.87
CA ARG A 48 14.57 -4.54 -6.07
C ARG A 48 15.54 -3.38 -6.30
N GLY A 49 16.23 -2.95 -5.25
CA GLY A 49 17.20 -1.85 -5.31
C GLY A 49 16.52 -0.48 -5.38
N GLU A 50 15.75 -0.22 -6.45
CA GLU A 50 14.81 0.91 -6.51
C GLU A 50 13.37 0.38 -6.60
N VAL A 51 12.55 0.76 -5.64
CA VAL A 51 11.27 0.10 -5.36
C VAL A 51 10.11 1.06 -5.28
N ALA A 52 8.91 0.52 -5.53
CA ALA A 52 7.66 1.15 -5.16
C ALA A 52 7.05 0.45 -3.94
N VAL A 53 6.27 1.21 -3.16
CA VAL A 53 5.39 0.67 -2.11
C VAL A 53 3.95 0.98 -2.49
N ILE A 54 3.07 -0.03 -2.45
CA ILE A 54 1.63 0.11 -2.64
C ILE A 54 0.95 -0.03 -1.29
N ASP A 55 0.15 0.98 -0.92
CA ASP A 55 -0.61 1.11 0.32
C ASP A 55 0.24 0.91 1.57
N ALA A 56 0.90 1.99 2.02
CA ALA A 56 1.76 1.97 3.20
C ALA A 56 1.03 1.49 4.48
N GLY A 57 -0.31 1.54 4.48
CA GLY A 57 -1.15 0.98 5.53
C GLY A 57 -1.65 2.02 6.54
N PRO A 58 -2.20 1.55 7.67
CA PRO A 58 -2.73 2.43 8.72
C PRO A 58 -1.62 3.19 9.45
N ASP A 59 -1.99 4.20 10.22
CA ASP A 59 -1.10 4.89 11.17
C ASP A 59 -0.79 3.97 12.37
N LEU A 60 0.04 2.96 12.10
CA LEU A 60 0.45 1.91 13.03
C LEU A 60 1.97 1.88 13.08
N GLY A 61 2.56 2.45 14.13
CA GLY A 61 4.02 2.60 14.26
C GLY A 61 4.80 1.30 14.05
N SER A 62 4.32 0.18 14.61
CA SER A 62 4.98 -1.12 14.44
C SER A 62 4.99 -1.62 12.99
N HIS A 63 3.99 -1.24 12.17
CA HIS A 63 3.96 -1.53 10.74
C HIS A 63 4.89 -0.61 9.96
N VAL A 64 4.92 0.68 10.31
CA VAL A 64 5.87 1.64 9.73
C VAL A 64 7.31 1.18 9.97
N ASP A 65 7.65 0.78 11.20
CA ASP A 65 8.97 0.25 11.55
C ASP A 65 9.32 -1.01 10.73
N ALA A 66 8.36 -1.92 10.57
CA ALA A 66 8.52 -3.13 9.76
C ALA A 66 8.78 -2.80 8.28
N LEU A 67 8.08 -1.81 7.72
CA LEU A 67 8.29 -1.36 6.35
C LEU A 67 9.68 -0.73 6.19
N LEU A 68 10.08 0.18 7.07
CA LEU A 68 11.41 0.80 7.02
C LEU A 68 12.53 -0.23 7.15
N SER A 69 12.35 -1.25 7.99
CA SER A 69 13.29 -2.37 8.08
C SER A 69 13.33 -3.19 6.79
N ALA A 70 12.16 -3.49 6.20
CA ALA A 70 12.06 -4.27 4.96
C ALA A 70 12.63 -3.53 3.72
N LEU A 71 12.70 -2.20 3.79
CA LEU A 71 13.19 -1.31 2.74
C LEU A 71 14.66 -0.90 2.94
N GLN A 72 15.31 -1.37 4.01
CA GLN A 72 16.68 -1.00 4.33
C GLN A 72 17.65 -1.35 3.18
N GLY A 73 18.43 -0.36 2.74
CA GLY A 73 19.39 -0.51 1.65
C GLY A 73 18.80 -0.39 0.25
N GLU A 74 17.49 -0.13 0.13
CA GLU A 74 16.82 0.17 -1.13
C GLU A 74 16.38 1.64 -1.19
N THR A 75 16.21 2.14 -2.41
CA THR A 75 15.66 3.47 -2.68
C THR A 75 14.17 3.33 -2.96
N VAL A 76 13.32 3.91 -2.11
CA VAL A 76 11.89 4.03 -2.40
C VAL A 76 11.71 5.19 -3.37
N SER A 77 11.27 4.92 -4.59
CA SER A 77 11.01 5.98 -5.59
C SER A 77 9.54 6.36 -5.69
N HIS A 78 8.62 5.43 -5.39
CA HIS A 78 7.17 5.64 -5.53
C HIS A 78 6.40 5.09 -4.33
N LEU A 79 5.50 5.91 -3.78
CA LEU A 79 4.50 5.51 -2.79
C LEU A 79 3.12 5.59 -3.43
N LEU A 80 2.58 4.46 -3.87
CA LEU A 80 1.27 4.39 -4.50
C LEU A 80 0.19 4.15 -3.44
N VAL A 81 -0.88 4.92 -3.52
CA VAL A 81 -2.07 4.75 -2.69
C VAL A 81 -3.24 4.41 -3.59
N THR A 82 -3.85 3.25 -3.36
CA THR A 82 -4.98 2.75 -4.16
C THR A 82 -6.22 3.59 -3.91
N HIS A 83 -6.50 3.91 -2.64
CA HIS A 83 -7.59 4.77 -2.20
C HIS A 83 -7.33 5.28 -0.78
N THR A 84 -8.16 6.20 -0.32
CA THR A 84 -7.93 6.99 0.90
C THR A 84 -8.71 6.50 2.11
N HIS A 85 -8.96 5.20 2.23
CA HIS A 85 -9.40 4.64 3.51
C HIS A 85 -8.23 4.54 4.49
N ARG A 86 -8.53 4.64 5.78
CA ARG A 86 -7.51 4.74 6.85
C ARG A 86 -6.65 3.50 7.00
N ASP A 87 -7.07 2.37 6.48
CA ASP A 87 -6.30 1.14 6.47
C ASP A 87 -5.23 1.13 5.36
N HIS A 88 -5.22 2.08 4.41
CA HIS A 88 -4.31 2.09 3.26
C HIS A 88 -3.34 3.29 3.21
N SER A 89 -3.81 4.51 3.38
CA SER A 89 -3.04 5.73 3.08
C SER A 89 -2.25 6.38 4.23
N PRO A 90 -2.66 6.32 5.51
CA PRO A 90 -2.07 7.19 6.55
C PRO A 90 -0.57 7.01 6.76
N ALA A 91 -0.04 5.78 6.67
CA ALA A 91 1.39 5.54 6.86
C ALA A 91 2.27 6.14 5.75
N THR A 92 1.69 6.54 4.62
CA THR A 92 2.41 7.10 3.47
C THR A 92 3.21 8.35 3.86
N ARG A 93 2.69 9.16 4.80
CA ARG A 93 3.39 10.37 5.27
C ARG A 93 4.72 10.05 5.95
N TYR A 94 4.80 8.95 6.72
CA TYR A 94 6.02 8.55 7.42
C TYR A 94 7.06 7.98 6.45
N LEU A 95 6.63 7.16 5.48
CA LEU A 95 7.54 6.65 4.45
C LEU A 95 8.04 7.79 3.57
N LYS A 96 7.19 8.77 3.26
CA LYS A 96 7.58 9.97 2.52
C LYS A 96 8.63 10.79 3.28
N GLU A 97 8.42 11.01 4.57
CA GLU A 97 9.38 11.71 5.43
C GLU A 97 10.72 10.97 5.53
N ALA A 98 10.68 9.65 5.71
CA ALA A 98 11.88 8.82 5.87
C ALA A 98 12.67 8.63 4.56
N CYS A 99 11.99 8.50 3.43
CA CYS A 99 12.60 8.12 2.15
C CYS A 99 12.70 9.26 1.13
N GLY A 100 11.95 10.34 1.29
CA GLY A 100 11.88 11.44 0.32
C GLY A 100 11.16 11.08 -1.00
N ALA A 101 10.44 9.95 -1.01
CA ALA A 101 9.71 9.46 -2.19
C ALA A 101 8.46 10.29 -2.48
N LYS A 102 8.04 10.34 -3.76
CA LYS A 102 6.76 10.96 -4.14
C LYS A 102 5.60 10.01 -3.90
N SER A 103 4.47 10.54 -3.46
CA SER A 103 3.21 9.81 -3.42
C SER A 103 2.43 9.94 -4.72
N TYR A 104 1.76 8.85 -5.10
CA TYR A 104 0.97 8.71 -6.31
C TYR A 104 -0.40 8.18 -5.95
N GLY A 105 -1.46 8.70 -6.57
CA GLY A 105 -2.82 8.24 -6.32
C GLY A 105 -3.84 9.07 -7.09
N PHE A 106 -5.11 8.67 -7.03
CA PHE A 106 -6.19 9.37 -7.75
C PHE A 106 -6.43 10.80 -7.25
N GLY A 107 -6.29 11.05 -5.95
CA GLY A 107 -6.59 12.35 -5.35
C GLY A 107 -6.93 12.24 -3.85
N PRO A 108 -7.35 13.36 -3.23
CA PRO A 108 -7.88 13.34 -1.87
C PRO A 108 -9.17 12.53 -1.77
N HIS A 109 -9.58 12.17 -0.55
CA HIS A 109 -10.83 11.45 -0.32
C HIS A 109 -12.03 12.18 -0.95
N GLY A 110 -12.82 11.44 -1.72
CA GLY A 110 -14.03 11.96 -2.33
C GLY A 110 -15.07 12.25 -1.27
N ARG A 111 -15.68 13.44 -1.31
CA ARG A 111 -16.88 13.72 -0.52
C ARG A 111 -18.06 13.11 -1.26
N GLY A 112 -18.50 11.91 -0.85
CA GLY A 112 -19.74 11.33 -1.36
C GLY A 112 -20.94 12.26 -1.14
N GLU A 113 -22.03 12.08 -1.89
CA GLU A 113 -23.21 12.95 -1.81
C GLU A 113 -23.84 13.01 -0.40
N SER A 114 -23.67 11.95 0.39
CA SER A 114 -24.24 11.82 1.74
C SER A 114 -23.35 12.33 2.88
N GLY A 115 -22.05 12.49 2.67
CA GLY A 115 -21.12 12.83 3.77
C GLY A 115 -21.04 11.79 4.89
N ASP A 116 -21.49 10.55 4.65
CA ASP A 116 -21.43 9.47 5.63
C ASP A 116 -19.98 9.01 5.82
N ASP A 117 -19.55 8.87 7.08
CA ASP A 117 -18.30 8.21 7.41
C ASP A 117 -18.37 6.75 6.95
N VAL A 118 -17.49 6.36 6.02
CA VAL A 118 -17.29 4.95 5.66
C VAL A 118 -16.81 4.18 6.91
N GLU A 119 -17.23 2.93 7.09
CA GLU A 119 -16.88 2.17 8.31
C GLU A 119 -15.36 1.98 8.50
N GLU A 120 -14.59 1.92 7.41
CA GLU A 120 -13.12 1.89 7.45
C GLU A 120 -12.48 3.24 7.83
N GLY A 121 -13.28 4.29 7.86
CA GLY A 121 -12.87 5.66 8.04
C GLY A 121 -12.12 6.22 6.83
N ALA A 122 -12.30 7.51 6.60
CA ALA A 122 -11.57 8.25 5.57
C ALA A 122 -10.28 8.86 6.13
N ASP A 123 -9.22 8.78 5.34
CA ASP A 123 -8.05 9.65 5.45
C ASP A 123 -8.30 10.90 4.60
N ASN A 124 -8.73 11.96 5.29
CA ASN A 124 -9.00 13.26 4.67
C ASN A 124 -7.74 14.11 4.49
N ASP A 125 -6.60 13.68 5.04
CA ASP A 125 -5.34 14.43 5.02
C ASP A 125 -4.46 13.99 3.84
N PHE A 126 -4.69 12.81 3.28
CA PHE A 126 -3.95 12.35 2.10
C PHE A 126 -4.27 13.19 0.85
N THR A 127 -3.21 13.73 0.25
CA THR A 127 -3.23 14.27 -1.11
C THR A 127 -1.95 13.79 -1.81
N PRO A 128 -2.05 13.14 -2.98
CA PRO A 128 -0.86 12.63 -3.66
C PRO A 128 0.00 13.77 -4.22
N ASP A 129 1.32 13.59 -4.26
CA ASP A 129 2.21 14.50 -4.99
C ASP A 129 1.97 14.45 -6.50
N VAL A 130 1.58 13.27 -6.99
CA VAL A 130 1.28 13.01 -8.40
C VAL A 130 -0.10 12.39 -8.51
N THR A 131 -1.02 13.16 -9.11
CA THR A 131 -2.37 12.67 -9.45
C THR A 131 -2.30 11.71 -10.63
N LEU A 132 -2.90 10.54 -10.47
CA LEU A 132 -3.01 9.50 -11.49
C LEU A 132 -4.40 9.46 -12.12
N ARG A 133 -4.48 8.93 -13.34
CA ARG A 133 -5.70 8.66 -14.10
C ARG A 133 -5.67 7.26 -14.67
N ASP A 134 -6.84 6.77 -15.08
CA ASP A 134 -6.97 5.51 -15.80
C ASP A 134 -6.06 5.50 -17.04
N GLY A 135 -5.31 4.41 -17.21
CA GLY A 135 -4.34 4.22 -18.29
C GLY A 135 -2.99 4.93 -18.10
N ASP A 136 -2.73 5.60 -16.98
CA ASP A 136 -1.41 6.14 -16.68
C ASP A 136 -0.40 5.01 -16.42
N ILE A 137 0.76 5.06 -17.08
CA ILE A 137 1.83 4.07 -16.90
C ILE A 137 2.92 4.63 -15.99
N ILE A 138 3.16 3.95 -14.87
CA ILE A 138 4.22 4.27 -13.90
C ILE A 138 5.37 3.29 -14.09
N LYS A 139 6.59 3.83 -14.25
CA LYS A 139 7.79 3.03 -14.51
C LYS A 139 8.82 3.26 -13.41
N GLY A 140 9.42 2.17 -12.94
CA GLY A 140 10.63 2.21 -12.12
C GLY A 140 11.70 1.26 -12.64
N ALA A 141 12.70 0.99 -11.81
CA ALA A 141 13.81 0.12 -12.18
C ALA A 141 13.36 -1.35 -12.31
N GLY A 142 13.09 -1.79 -13.54
CA GLY A 142 12.77 -3.19 -13.83
C GLY A 142 11.32 -3.59 -13.50
N TRP A 143 10.43 -2.63 -13.27
CA TRP A 143 9.01 -2.84 -13.06
C TRP A 143 8.17 -1.72 -13.69
N THR A 144 6.94 -2.05 -14.06
CA THR A 144 5.95 -1.14 -14.63
C THR A 144 4.59 -1.44 -14.02
N LEU A 145 3.82 -0.41 -13.72
CA LEU A 145 2.43 -0.48 -13.27
C LEU A 145 1.56 0.36 -14.23
N GLU A 146 0.34 -0.10 -14.48
CA GLU A 146 -0.73 0.56 -15.23
C GLU A 146 -2.02 0.44 -14.42
#